data_AF-A0A1V5QUI8-F1
#
_entry.id   AF-A0A1V5QUI8-F1
#
_cell.length_a   1.000
_cell.length_b   1.000
_cell.length_c   1.000
_cell.angle_alpha   90.00
_cell.angle_beta   90.00
_cell.angle_gamma   90.00
#
_symmetry.space_group_name_H-M   'P 1'
#
loop_
_entity.id
_entity.type
_entity.pdbx_description
1 polymer ?
#
loop_
_entity_poly.entity_id
_entity_poly.type
_entity_poly.pdbx_seq_one_letter_code
_entity_poly.pdbx_strand_id
1 'polypeptide(L)'
;METVKQRIEGVVATLRRRRIKTQKGASPLVREFVEGIRRDYHGNQNSLRIALSKCRLAILKAFPGHPAADMLLSEGRASACGIKPEYRCGLSYAEVSRNRLVVQHRVAAQLTELRPIENPELLINTARRLIAEPGTFAKGPYAGRVRHSSLIAGLCLLTGRRPVEIGFCGSLSPSGKGSPWLEFSGQAKTRDADISEESYPVPALAPTKEILRAFALLRENYTFESAVEFNTRVAHPCAEIVAREITPRWPAIQKPYDLRAVYALLSARKFCPKNMDKDAWFARVLGHKRLIAPDGSVMPGAIAAETATAAFYKRYYIA
;
A
#
# COMPACT_ATOMS: atom_id res chain seq x y z
N MET A 1 9.42 -38.55 -1.54
CA MET A 1 8.99 -38.86 -0.16
C MET A 1 10.14 -38.75 0.83
N GLU A 2 11.35 -39.22 0.48
CA GLU A 2 12.62 -39.04 1.20
C GLU A 2 12.86 -37.62 1.78
N THR A 3 12.50 -36.59 1.00
CA THR A 3 12.85 -35.20 1.28
C THR A 3 12.10 -34.57 2.46
N VAL A 4 10.88 -35.00 2.77
CA VAL A 4 10.09 -34.40 3.88
C VAL A 4 10.46 -35.03 5.22
N LYS A 5 10.69 -36.35 5.25
CA LYS A 5 11.18 -37.07 6.43
C LYS A 5 12.56 -36.55 6.85
N GLN A 6 13.47 -36.38 5.89
CA GLN A 6 14.79 -35.77 6.13
C GLN A 6 14.70 -34.32 6.62
N ARG A 7 13.71 -33.53 6.14
CA ARG A 7 13.47 -32.16 6.62
C ARG A 7 12.97 -32.13 8.06
N ILE A 8 12.07 -33.03 8.44
CA ILE A 8 11.59 -33.15 9.83
C ILE A 8 12.74 -33.58 10.75
N GLU A 9 13.55 -34.55 10.34
CA GLU A 9 14.73 -34.99 11.09
C GLU A 9 15.79 -33.89 11.22
N GLY A 10 15.95 -33.03 10.21
CA GLY A 10 16.82 -31.86 10.24
C GLY A 10 16.36 -30.78 11.24
N VAL A 11 15.05 -30.53 11.32
CA VAL A 11 14.46 -29.64 12.34
C VAL A 11 14.67 -30.23 13.74
N VAL A 12 14.37 -31.51 13.93
CA VAL A 12 14.57 -32.22 15.21
C VAL A 12 16.04 -32.20 15.63
N ALA A 13 16.97 -32.42 14.71
CA ALA A 13 18.41 -32.37 14.97
C ALA A 13 18.87 -30.95 15.35
N THR A 14 18.34 -29.91 14.71
CA THR A 14 18.64 -28.50 15.02
C THR A 14 18.17 -28.14 16.42
N LEU A 15 16.94 -28.54 16.78
CA LEU A 15 16.38 -28.34 18.12
C LEU A 15 17.15 -29.09 19.20
N ARG A 16 17.68 -30.30 18.90
CA ARG A 16 18.53 -31.07 19.82
C ARG A 16 19.94 -30.46 19.97
N ARG A 17 20.58 -30.01 18.88
CA ARG A 17 21.94 -29.44 18.89
C ARG A 17 22.00 -28.09 19.59
N ARG A 18 20.99 -27.24 19.43
CA ARG A 18 20.96 -25.89 19.98
C ARG A 18 20.66 -25.80 21.48
N ARG A 19 20.68 -26.94 22.20
CA ARG A 19 20.67 -27.07 23.68
C ARG A 19 20.16 -25.78 24.32
N ILE A 20 18.83 -25.63 24.42
CA ILE A 20 18.19 -24.56 25.18
C ILE A 20 18.77 -24.63 26.60
N LYS A 21 19.90 -23.95 26.80
CA LYS A 21 20.53 -23.68 28.09
C LYS A 21 19.71 -22.54 28.67
N THR A 22 18.49 -22.85 29.07
CA THR A 22 17.68 -22.05 30.00
C THR A 22 16.42 -22.86 30.32
N GLN A 23 16.34 -23.25 31.59
CA GLN A 23 15.21 -23.84 32.33
C GLN A 23 14.91 -25.35 32.16
N LYS A 24 14.94 -26.03 33.32
CA LYS A 24 14.36 -27.36 33.56
C LYS A 24 12.87 -27.33 33.19
N GLY A 25 12.50 -27.78 31.99
CA GLY A 25 11.08 -27.86 31.59
C GLY A 25 10.80 -27.96 30.08
N ALA A 26 11.73 -27.57 29.20
CA ALA A 26 11.49 -27.55 27.75
C ALA A 26 11.53 -28.93 27.06
N SER A 27 12.12 -29.95 27.71
CA SER A 27 12.37 -31.28 27.12
C SER A 27 11.10 -32.09 26.78
N PRO A 28 10.07 -32.16 27.65
CA PRO A 28 8.85 -32.93 27.36
C PRO A 28 8.00 -32.32 26.23
N LEU A 29 7.88 -30.99 26.17
CA LEU A 29 7.06 -30.28 25.19
C LEU A 29 7.62 -30.34 23.77
N VAL A 30 8.95 -30.28 23.61
CA VAL A 30 9.58 -30.50 22.30
C VAL A 30 9.36 -31.95 21.84
N ARG A 31 9.33 -32.91 22.77
CA ARG A 31 9.04 -34.31 22.46
C ARG A 31 7.59 -34.51 22.01
N GLU A 32 6.64 -33.90 22.74
CA GLU A 32 5.22 -33.91 22.40
C GLU A 32 4.94 -33.20 21.06
N PHE A 33 5.63 -32.10 20.78
CA PHE A 33 5.59 -31.39 19.50
C PHE A 33 6.01 -32.28 18.33
N VAL A 34 7.13 -32.99 18.47
CA VAL A 34 7.65 -33.88 17.42
C VAL A 34 6.74 -35.08 17.20
N GLU A 35 6.21 -35.68 18.27
CA GLU A 35 5.26 -36.79 18.18
C GLU A 35 3.90 -36.37 17.64
N GLY A 36 3.43 -35.15 17.92
CA GLY A 36 2.21 -34.58 17.34
C GLY A 36 2.32 -34.36 15.83
N ILE A 37 3.47 -33.85 15.35
CA ILE A 37 3.72 -33.71 13.91
C ILE A 37 3.76 -35.09 13.23
N ARG A 38 4.39 -36.09 13.86
CA ARG A 38 4.44 -37.46 13.33
C ARG A 38 3.07 -38.11 13.25
N ARG A 39 2.21 -37.89 14.24
CA ARG A 39 0.85 -38.44 14.31
C ARG A 39 -0.06 -37.88 13.24
N ASP A 40 0.00 -36.56 13.00
CA ASP A 40 -0.96 -35.85 12.15
C ASP A 40 -0.47 -35.67 10.70
N TYR A 41 0.77 -36.07 10.38
CA TYR A 41 1.32 -36.02 9.03
C TYR A 41 1.04 -37.31 8.26
N HIS A 42 0.25 -37.21 7.17
CA HIS A 42 -0.14 -38.33 6.32
C HIS A 42 0.55 -38.27 4.94
N GLY A 43 1.79 -37.81 4.89
CA GLY A 43 2.60 -37.87 3.66
C GLY A 43 2.38 -36.75 2.63
N ASN A 44 1.42 -35.83 2.85
CA ASN A 44 1.12 -34.73 1.90
C ASN A 44 1.22 -33.31 2.54
N GLN A 45 1.39 -32.28 1.71
CA GLN A 45 1.62 -30.89 2.19
C GLN A 45 0.47 -30.31 3.03
N ASN A 46 -0.77 -30.68 2.73
CA ASN A 46 -1.93 -30.22 3.50
C ASN A 46 -1.93 -30.81 4.91
N SER A 47 -1.65 -32.11 5.06
CA SER A 47 -1.53 -32.76 6.38
C SER A 47 -0.39 -32.16 7.21
N LEU A 48 0.74 -31.81 6.59
CA LEU A 48 1.85 -31.14 7.26
C LEU A 48 1.45 -29.74 7.76
N ARG A 49 0.71 -28.98 6.94
CA ARG A 49 0.24 -27.64 7.29
C ARG A 49 -0.76 -27.68 8.45
N ILE A 50 -1.62 -28.69 8.49
CA ILE A 50 -2.58 -28.92 9.57
C ILE A 50 -1.86 -29.31 10.86
N ALA A 51 -0.93 -30.27 10.79
CA ALA A 51 -0.11 -30.71 11.93
C ALA A 51 0.68 -29.53 12.54
N LEU A 52 1.36 -28.73 11.71
CA LEU A 52 2.09 -27.54 12.16
C LEU A 52 1.16 -26.47 12.77
N SER A 53 -0.07 -26.34 12.27
CA SER A 53 -1.05 -25.38 12.80
C SER A 53 -1.61 -25.80 14.17
N LYS A 54 -1.87 -27.11 14.38
CA LYS A 54 -2.29 -27.64 15.67
C LYS A 54 -1.19 -27.52 16.72
N CYS A 55 0.04 -27.86 16.35
CA CYS A 55 1.20 -27.71 17.22
C CYS A 55 1.46 -26.23 17.58
N ARG A 56 1.27 -25.30 16.63
CA ARG A 56 1.32 -23.85 16.90
C ARG A 56 0.31 -23.42 17.96
N LEU A 57 -0.94 -23.89 17.85
CA LEU A 57 -1.99 -23.60 18.83
C LEU A 57 -1.66 -24.17 20.21
N ALA A 58 -1.09 -25.38 20.29
CA ALA A 58 -0.69 -25.98 21.56
C ALA A 58 0.45 -25.21 22.25
N ILE A 59 1.47 -24.79 21.50
CA ILE A 59 2.60 -24.00 22.05
C ILE A 59 2.13 -22.62 22.52
N LEU A 60 1.28 -21.94 21.74
CA LEU A 60 0.76 -20.62 22.12
C LEU A 60 -0.14 -20.68 23.38
N LYS A 61 -0.87 -21.79 23.57
CA LYS A 61 -1.66 -22.03 24.78
C LYS A 61 -0.78 -22.34 25.99
N ALA A 62 0.28 -23.12 25.80
CA ALA A 62 1.21 -23.49 26.88
C ALA A 62 2.10 -22.33 27.33
N PHE A 63 2.41 -21.38 26.43
CA PHE A 63 3.30 -20.24 26.72
C PHE A 63 2.78 -18.93 26.11
N PRO A 64 1.76 -18.30 26.71
CA PRO A 64 1.25 -17.02 26.24
C PRO A 64 2.35 -15.95 26.34
N GLY A 65 2.74 -15.36 25.21
CA GLY A 65 3.72 -14.26 25.16
C GLY A 65 5.20 -14.64 25.23
N HIS A 66 5.56 -15.93 25.18
CA HIS A 66 6.96 -16.36 25.32
C HIS A 66 7.73 -16.33 23.97
N PRO A 67 8.92 -15.68 23.89
CA PRO A 67 9.69 -15.53 22.64
C PRO A 67 10.08 -16.85 21.95
N ALA A 68 10.22 -17.94 22.72
CA ALA A 68 10.57 -19.25 22.18
C ALA A 68 9.46 -19.89 21.32
N ALA A 69 8.20 -19.50 21.53
CA ALA A 69 7.06 -19.98 20.73
C ALA A 69 7.19 -19.51 19.28
N ASP A 70 7.58 -18.25 19.08
CA ASP A 70 7.75 -17.66 17.75
C ASP A 70 9.02 -18.16 17.05
N MET A 71 10.08 -18.46 17.81
CA MET A 71 11.33 -19.01 17.29
C MET A 71 11.13 -20.42 16.69
N LEU A 72 10.44 -21.31 17.41
CA LEU A 72 10.09 -22.67 16.95
C LEU A 72 9.23 -22.65 15.67
N LEU A 73 8.38 -21.64 15.51
CA LEU A 73 7.51 -21.46 14.34
C LEU A 73 8.25 -21.00 13.08
N SER A 74 9.35 -20.25 13.24
CA SER A 74 10.16 -19.75 12.14
C SER A 74 11.08 -20.81 11.53
N GLU A 75 11.71 -21.65 12.36
CA GLU A 75 12.61 -22.71 11.89
C GLU A 75 11.84 -23.88 11.24
N GLY A 76 10.66 -24.22 11.77
CA GLY A 76 9.80 -25.25 11.19
C GLY A 76 9.29 -24.92 9.78
N ARG A 77 9.01 -23.63 9.49
CA ARG A 77 8.57 -23.18 8.16
C ARG A 77 9.71 -23.06 7.15
N ALA A 78 10.87 -22.55 7.56
CA ALA A 78 12.02 -22.38 6.67
C ALA A 78 12.59 -23.74 6.21
N SER A 79 12.73 -24.70 7.13
CA SER A 79 13.22 -26.04 6.80
C SER A 79 12.21 -26.90 6.04
N ALA A 80 10.90 -26.78 6.32
CA ALA A 80 9.88 -27.56 5.61
C ALA A 80 9.73 -27.15 4.14
N CYS A 81 9.94 -25.87 3.81
CA CYS A 81 9.78 -25.36 2.44
C CYS A 81 11.06 -25.44 1.59
N GLY A 82 12.22 -25.82 2.16
CA GLY A 82 13.50 -25.80 1.42
C GLY A 82 13.93 -24.39 0.99
N ILE A 83 13.32 -23.37 1.59
CA ILE A 83 13.64 -21.97 1.37
C ILE A 83 14.78 -21.66 2.34
N LYS A 84 16.01 -21.52 1.82
CA LYS A 84 17.04 -20.81 2.59
C LYS A 84 16.42 -19.47 3.00
N PRO A 85 16.44 -19.08 4.28
CA PRO A 85 15.92 -17.79 4.70
C PRO A 85 16.88 -16.70 4.24
N GLU A 86 16.95 -16.48 2.93
CA GLU A 86 17.50 -15.27 2.35
C GLU A 86 16.43 -14.19 2.55
N TYR A 87 16.33 -13.71 3.79
CA TYR A 87 15.75 -12.40 4.02
C TYR A 87 16.64 -11.41 3.25
N ARG A 88 16.15 -10.95 2.10
CA ARG A 88 16.85 -10.01 1.20
C ARG A 88 17.15 -8.62 1.80
N CYS A 89 17.09 -8.46 3.11
CA CYS A 89 17.50 -7.27 3.81
C CYS A 89 17.81 -7.68 5.26
N GLY A 90 19.00 -7.39 5.76
CA GLY A 90 19.54 -7.86 7.04
C GLY A 90 18.86 -7.31 8.30
N LEU A 91 17.53 -7.42 8.39
CA LEU A 91 16.73 -7.10 9.57
C LEU A 91 16.39 -8.38 10.34
N SER A 92 16.54 -8.33 11.66
CA SER A 92 16.11 -9.38 12.57
C SER A 92 14.58 -9.42 12.70
N TYR A 93 14.04 -10.58 13.12
CA TYR A 93 12.61 -10.73 13.38
C TYR A 93 12.08 -9.76 14.46
N ALA A 94 12.90 -9.46 15.47
CA ALA A 94 12.57 -8.50 16.52
C ALA A 94 12.38 -7.09 15.92
N GLU A 95 13.23 -6.70 14.97
CA GLU A 95 13.11 -5.43 14.25
C GLU A 95 11.90 -5.41 13.32
N VAL A 96 11.64 -6.49 12.57
CA VAL A 96 10.45 -6.60 11.71
C VAL A 96 9.16 -6.51 12.54
N SER A 97 9.10 -7.22 13.68
CA SER A 97 7.93 -7.24 14.56
C SER A 97 7.71 -5.88 15.24
N ARG A 98 8.78 -5.24 15.72
CA ARG A 98 8.73 -3.88 16.26
C ARG A 98 8.25 -2.88 15.21
N ASN A 99 8.82 -2.92 14.00
CA ASN A 99 8.42 -2.04 12.90
C ASN A 99 6.94 -2.24 12.53
N ARG A 100 6.46 -3.49 12.53
CA ARG A 100 5.05 -3.79 12.26
C ARG A 100 4.12 -3.19 13.31
N LEU A 101 4.46 -3.31 14.60
CA LEU A 101 3.70 -2.72 15.70
C LEU A 101 3.65 -1.19 15.59
N VAL A 102 4.79 -0.55 15.30
CA VAL A 102 4.86 0.91 15.11
C VAL A 102 3.93 1.37 13.98
N VAL A 103 3.93 0.64 12.84
CA VAL A 103 3.03 0.95 11.72
C VAL A 103 1.57 0.76 12.12
N GLN A 104 1.23 -0.31 12.84
CA GLN A 104 -0.14 -0.58 13.31
C GLN A 104 -0.64 0.52 14.26
N HIS A 105 0.16 0.92 15.24
CA HIS A 105 -0.19 2.02 16.15
C HIS A 105 -0.39 3.34 15.39
N ARG A 106 0.48 3.64 14.41
CA ARG A 106 0.34 4.84 13.59
C ARG A 106 -0.94 4.84 12.76
N VAL A 107 -1.32 3.70 12.16
CA VAL A 107 -2.58 3.56 11.42
C VAL A 107 -3.78 3.71 12.34
N ALA A 108 -3.74 3.08 13.52
CA ALA A 108 -4.81 3.19 14.51
C ALA A 108 -5.01 4.65 14.94
N ALA A 109 -3.94 5.37 15.28
CA ALA A 109 -4.00 6.79 15.65
C ALA A 109 -4.59 7.66 14.52
N GLN A 110 -4.25 7.38 13.26
CA GLN A 110 -4.79 8.09 12.10
C GLN A 110 -6.29 7.87 11.88
N LEU A 111 -6.86 6.78 12.39
CA LEU A 111 -8.29 6.49 12.30
C LEU A 111 -9.08 7.08 13.46
N THR A 112 -8.44 7.35 14.59
CA THR A 112 -9.06 7.97 15.78
C THR A 112 -8.94 9.49 15.77
N GLU A 113 -7.88 10.04 15.17
CA GLU A 113 -7.61 11.48 15.09
C GLU A 113 -7.85 11.99 13.66
N LEU A 114 -9.13 12.05 13.29
CA LEU A 114 -9.53 12.56 11.97
C LEU A 114 -9.23 14.05 11.87
N ARG A 115 -8.74 14.47 10.69
CA ARG A 115 -8.34 15.85 10.46
C ARG A 115 -9.36 16.58 9.59
N PRO A 116 -9.75 17.82 9.95
CA PRO A 116 -10.75 18.57 9.20
C PRO A 116 -10.21 19.05 7.85
N ILE A 117 -11.09 19.04 6.85
CA ILE A 117 -10.93 19.74 5.58
C ILE A 117 -12.06 20.76 5.51
N GLU A 118 -11.72 22.01 5.83
CA GLU A 118 -12.63 23.15 5.73
C GLU A 118 -12.71 23.66 4.29
N ASN A 119 -13.87 24.17 3.88
CA ASN A 119 -14.06 24.79 2.56
C ASN A 119 -13.47 23.98 1.39
N PRO A 120 -14.01 22.78 1.12
CA PRO A 120 -13.47 21.87 0.10
C PRO A 120 -13.48 22.46 -1.32
N GLU A 121 -14.42 23.34 -1.64
CA GLU A 121 -14.49 24.00 -2.94
C GLU A 121 -13.31 24.96 -3.14
N LEU A 122 -12.91 25.69 -2.10
CA LEU A 122 -11.71 26.52 -2.18
C LEU A 122 -10.45 25.69 -2.35
N LEU A 123 -10.37 24.51 -1.72
CA LEU A 123 -9.24 23.59 -1.93
C LEU A 123 -9.18 23.09 -3.38
N ILE A 124 -10.33 22.73 -3.98
CA ILE A 124 -10.42 22.37 -5.39
C ILE A 124 -9.99 23.55 -6.28
N ASN A 125 -10.44 24.77 -5.98
CA ASN A 125 -10.06 25.96 -6.74
C ASN A 125 -8.57 26.29 -6.61
N THR A 126 -7.95 26.07 -5.45
CA THR A 126 -6.50 26.17 -5.28
C THR A 126 -5.78 25.18 -6.19
N ALA A 127 -6.23 23.92 -6.28
CA ALA A 127 -5.65 22.95 -7.20
C ALA A 127 -5.88 23.31 -8.67
N ARG A 128 -7.04 23.88 -9.02
CA ARG A 128 -7.31 24.42 -10.36
C ARG A 128 -6.36 25.55 -10.72
N ARG A 129 -6.08 26.48 -9.80
CA ARG A 129 -5.07 27.53 -9.99
C ARG A 129 -3.68 26.94 -10.22
N LEU A 130 -3.28 25.93 -9.45
CA LEU A 130 -1.98 25.26 -9.62
C LEU A 130 -1.81 24.64 -11.02
N ILE A 131 -2.89 24.18 -11.66
CA ILE A 131 -2.84 23.61 -13.01
C ILE A 131 -3.04 24.65 -14.12
N ALA A 132 -3.71 25.77 -13.84
CA ALA A 132 -3.98 26.84 -14.81
C ALA A 132 -2.82 27.85 -14.93
N GLU A 133 -2.22 28.20 -13.80
CA GLU A 133 -1.11 29.16 -13.69
C GLU A 133 0.08 28.48 -13.02
N PRO A 134 0.68 27.47 -13.67
CA PRO A 134 1.76 26.75 -13.05
C PRO A 134 2.98 27.68 -13.05
N GLY A 135 3.25 28.31 -11.89
CA GLY A 135 4.26 29.37 -11.78
C GLY A 135 5.61 28.99 -12.36
N THR A 136 6.42 29.96 -12.76
CA THR A 136 7.74 29.72 -13.34
C THR A 136 8.82 29.59 -12.27
N PHE A 137 9.93 28.91 -12.57
CA PHE A 137 11.13 29.02 -11.71
C PHE A 137 11.66 30.46 -11.81
N ALA A 138 11.75 31.16 -10.67
CA ALA A 138 12.11 32.57 -10.65
C ALA A 138 13.63 32.81 -10.74
N LYS A 139 14.48 31.79 -10.52
CA LYS A 139 15.95 31.88 -10.59
C LYS A 139 16.58 30.54 -10.99
N GLY A 140 17.75 30.60 -11.62
CA GLY A 140 18.59 29.44 -11.98
C GLY A 140 18.46 28.98 -13.44
N PRO A 141 19.15 27.89 -13.84
CA PRO A 141 19.20 27.39 -15.23
C PRO A 141 17.85 26.88 -15.76
N TYR A 142 16.82 26.86 -14.91
CA TYR A 142 15.45 26.47 -15.24
C TYR A 142 14.48 27.66 -15.23
N ALA A 143 14.98 28.91 -15.16
CA ALA A 143 14.17 30.11 -15.20
C ALA A 143 13.25 30.12 -16.43
N GLY A 144 11.99 30.51 -16.25
CA GLY A 144 10.98 30.47 -17.32
C GLY A 144 10.34 29.09 -17.56
N ARG A 145 10.87 28.00 -17.00
CA ARG A 145 10.17 26.70 -17.04
C ARG A 145 9.01 26.69 -16.05
N VAL A 146 7.93 26.05 -16.45
CA VAL A 146 6.78 25.75 -15.60
C VAL A 146 7.23 24.95 -14.36
N ARG A 147 6.70 25.24 -13.18
CA ARG A 147 6.87 24.36 -12.02
C ARG A 147 6.03 23.11 -12.25
N HIS A 148 6.61 22.11 -12.91
CA HIS A 148 6.00 20.78 -13.09
C HIS A 148 5.48 20.22 -11.76
N SER A 149 6.13 20.55 -10.64
CA SER A 149 5.66 20.19 -9.30
C SER A 149 4.31 20.81 -8.90
N SER A 150 3.99 22.01 -9.40
CA SER A 150 2.66 22.64 -9.23
C SER A 150 1.60 21.90 -10.04
N LEU A 151 1.89 21.61 -11.31
CA LEU A 151 1.03 20.79 -12.16
C LEU A 151 0.76 19.44 -11.50
N ILE A 152 1.82 18.75 -11.05
CA ILE A 152 1.73 17.44 -10.41
C ILE A 152 0.90 17.52 -9.13
N ALA A 153 1.14 18.49 -8.25
CA ALA A 153 0.37 18.63 -7.01
C ALA A 153 -1.13 18.88 -7.29
N GLY A 154 -1.44 19.83 -8.19
CA GLY A 154 -2.82 20.12 -8.58
C GLY A 154 -3.52 18.90 -9.20
N LEU A 155 -2.86 18.23 -10.15
CA LEU A 155 -3.37 17.01 -10.78
C LEU A 155 -3.56 15.87 -9.77
N CYS A 156 -2.65 15.70 -8.81
CA CYS A 156 -2.79 14.70 -7.74
C CYS A 156 -4.05 14.93 -6.91
N LEU A 157 -4.36 16.19 -6.56
CA LEU A 157 -5.59 16.50 -5.82
C LEU A 157 -6.84 16.33 -6.67
N LEU A 158 -6.80 16.66 -7.96
CA LEU A 158 -7.97 16.64 -8.83
C LEU A 158 -8.33 15.24 -9.37
N THR A 159 -7.39 14.30 -9.36
CA THR A 159 -7.53 12.94 -9.94
C THR A 159 -7.21 11.81 -8.95
N GLY A 160 -6.67 12.15 -7.78
CA GLY A 160 -6.25 11.19 -6.78
C GLY A 160 -5.05 10.36 -7.17
N ARG A 161 -4.37 10.65 -8.28
CA ARG A 161 -3.20 9.87 -8.72
C ARG A 161 -1.98 10.13 -7.84
N ARG A 162 -1.05 9.18 -7.81
CA ARG A 162 0.26 9.35 -7.17
C ARG A 162 1.11 10.31 -8.02
N PRO A 163 2.05 11.07 -7.42
CA PRO A 163 2.93 11.94 -8.20
C PRO A 163 3.62 11.24 -9.37
N VAL A 164 4.13 10.01 -9.15
CA VAL A 164 4.79 9.21 -10.20
C VAL A 164 3.84 8.76 -11.31
N GLU A 165 2.56 8.55 -11.01
CA GLU A 165 1.54 8.24 -12.01
C GLU A 165 1.27 9.48 -12.87
N ILE A 166 1.19 10.66 -12.27
CA ILE A 166 0.97 11.90 -13.00
C ILE A 166 2.17 12.29 -13.86
N GLY A 167 3.38 12.23 -13.32
CA GLY A 167 4.57 12.77 -13.99
C GLY A 167 5.39 11.77 -14.78
N PHE A 168 5.19 10.45 -14.59
CA PHE A 168 6.03 9.43 -15.23
C PHE A 168 5.24 8.30 -15.89
N CYS A 169 4.51 7.46 -15.17
CA CYS A 169 4.02 6.19 -15.75
C CYS A 169 2.52 6.15 -16.12
N GLY A 170 1.69 7.04 -15.58
CA GLY A 170 0.25 7.00 -15.79
C GLY A 170 -0.20 7.68 -17.09
N SER A 171 -1.37 7.30 -17.58
CA SER A 171 -2.05 7.94 -18.70
C SER A 171 -3.45 8.38 -18.30
N LEU A 172 -3.93 9.48 -18.88
CA LEU A 172 -5.29 9.99 -18.69
C LEU A 172 -5.92 10.24 -20.06
N SER A 173 -7.12 9.69 -20.27
CA SER A 173 -7.92 9.93 -21.47
C SER A 173 -9.37 10.23 -21.10
N PRO A 174 -10.14 10.89 -21.98
CA PRO A 174 -11.54 11.21 -21.70
C PRO A 174 -12.42 9.94 -21.75
N SER A 175 -13.26 9.72 -20.74
CA SER A 175 -14.29 8.66 -20.79
C SER A 175 -15.53 9.04 -21.63
N GLY A 176 -15.61 10.29 -22.11
CA GLY A 176 -16.72 10.79 -22.93
C GLY A 176 -16.83 12.33 -22.91
N LYS A 177 -17.52 12.91 -23.91
CA LYS A 177 -17.68 14.36 -24.02
C LYS A 177 -18.52 14.91 -22.86
N GLY A 178 -17.98 15.88 -22.12
CA GLY A 178 -18.65 16.49 -20.96
C GLY A 178 -18.72 15.58 -19.72
N SER A 179 -18.17 14.37 -19.79
CA SER A 179 -18.14 13.45 -18.66
C SER A 179 -17.21 14.00 -17.56
N PRO A 180 -17.60 13.91 -16.28
CA PRO A 180 -16.68 14.15 -15.17
C PRO A 180 -15.71 12.97 -14.96
N TRP A 181 -15.77 11.93 -15.79
CA TRP A 181 -14.92 10.74 -15.68
C TRP A 181 -13.75 10.78 -16.66
N LEU A 182 -12.61 10.29 -16.19
CA LEU A 182 -11.39 10.05 -16.97
C LEU A 182 -11.10 8.55 -16.96
N GLU A 183 -10.57 8.03 -18.05
CA GLU A 183 -9.94 6.72 -18.11
C GLU A 183 -8.49 6.86 -17.65
N PHE A 184 -8.07 6.05 -16.68
CA PHE A 184 -6.71 6.04 -16.16
C PHE A 184 -6.07 4.66 -16.27
N SER A 185 -4.85 4.62 -16.79
CA SER A 185 -3.96 3.45 -16.82
C SER A 185 -2.55 3.81 -16.30
N GLY A 186 -1.68 2.81 -16.12
CA GLY A 186 -0.33 2.99 -15.60
C GLY A 186 -0.27 3.09 -14.07
N GLN A 187 -1.07 2.25 -13.39
CA GLN A 187 -1.15 2.22 -11.93
C GLN A 187 0.19 1.76 -11.32
N ALA A 188 0.81 2.63 -10.51
CA ALA A 188 2.03 2.29 -9.82
C ALA A 188 1.79 1.34 -8.62
N LYS A 189 2.85 0.67 -8.16
CA LYS A 189 2.85 -0.29 -7.03
C LYS A 189 1.98 -1.54 -7.24
N THR A 190 1.75 -1.93 -8.48
CA THR A 190 1.28 -3.27 -8.84
C THR A 190 2.47 -4.22 -8.94
N ARG A 191 2.27 -5.49 -8.60
CA ARG A 191 3.30 -6.54 -8.77
C ARG A 191 3.22 -7.22 -10.14
N ASP A 192 2.07 -7.11 -10.81
CA ASP A 192 1.84 -7.59 -12.17
C ASP A 192 1.81 -6.41 -13.15
N ALA A 193 2.56 -6.57 -14.25
CA ALA A 193 2.61 -5.59 -15.34
C ALA A 193 1.24 -5.45 -16.01
N ASP A 194 0.54 -6.56 -16.26
CA ASP A 194 -0.77 -6.56 -16.93
C ASP A 194 -1.82 -5.73 -16.16
N ILE A 195 -1.80 -5.79 -14.82
CA ILE A 195 -2.69 -5.00 -13.96
C ILE A 195 -2.32 -3.50 -13.99
N SER A 196 -1.04 -3.17 -14.25
CA SER A 196 -0.59 -1.79 -14.38
C SER A 196 -1.18 -1.13 -15.63
N GLU A 197 -1.34 -1.88 -16.72
CA GLU A 197 -1.77 -1.36 -18.03
C GLU A 197 -3.29 -1.28 -18.17
N GLU A 198 -4.04 -2.02 -17.36
CA GLU A 198 -5.51 -1.99 -17.40
C GLU A 198 -6.05 -0.60 -17.08
N SER A 199 -6.85 -0.06 -18.00
CA SER A 199 -7.56 1.22 -17.80
C SER A 199 -8.76 1.04 -16.89
N TYR A 200 -9.04 2.05 -16.06
CA TYR A 200 -10.27 2.12 -15.28
C TYR A 200 -10.75 3.57 -15.09
N PRO A 201 -12.07 3.77 -14.90
CA PRO A 201 -12.64 5.09 -14.77
C PRO A 201 -12.34 5.69 -13.39
N VAL A 202 -11.91 6.95 -13.39
CA VAL A 202 -11.69 7.78 -12.21
C VAL A 202 -12.43 9.12 -12.35
N PRO A 203 -13.17 9.58 -11.31
CA PRO A 203 -13.88 10.84 -11.39
C PRO A 203 -12.93 12.02 -11.17
N ALA A 204 -13.10 13.08 -11.95
CA ALA A 204 -12.37 14.34 -11.83
C ALA A 204 -13.09 15.32 -10.90
N LEU A 205 -12.35 16.00 -10.03
CA LEU A 205 -12.91 17.06 -9.17
C LEU A 205 -13.10 18.41 -9.89
N ALA A 206 -12.49 18.58 -11.07
CA ALA A 206 -12.59 19.77 -11.93
C ALA A 206 -12.97 19.36 -13.37
N PRO A 207 -13.34 20.30 -14.26
CA PRO A 207 -13.63 19.98 -15.66
C PRO A 207 -12.52 19.15 -16.32
N THR A 208 -12.87 18.01 -16.92
CA THR A 208 -11.90 17.06 -17.49
C THR A 208 -11.03 17.68 -18.57
N LYS A 209 -11.55 18.67 -19.32
CA LYS A 209 -10.78 19.45 -20.30
C LYS A 209 -9.61 20.22 -19.68
N GLU A 210 -9.80 20.82 -18.50
CA GLU A 210 -8.73 21.55 -17.80
C GLU A 210 -7.63 20.58 -17.35
N ILE A 211 -8.03 19.43 -16.79
CA ILE A 211 -7.13 18.39 -16.30
C ILE A 211 -6.33 17.80 -17.46
N LEU A 212 -6.98 17.40 -18.55
CA LEU A 212 -6.32 16.81 -19.71
C LEU A 212 -5.36 17.80 -20.38
N ARG A 213 -5.71 19.09 -20.47
CA ARG A 213 -4.81 20.14 -20.97
C ARG A 213 -3.57 20.28 -20.09
N ALA A 214 -3.75 20.34 -18.76
CA ALA A 214 -2.64 20.46 -17.82
C ALA A 214 -1.75 19.21 -17.81
N PHE A 215 -2.36 18.04 -17.94
CA PHE A 215 -1.64 16.77 -18.06
C PHE A 215 -0.82 16.71 -19.34
N ALA A 216 -1.39 17.07 -20.50
CA ALA A 216 -0.67 17.17 -21.76
C ALA A 216 0.52 18.15 -21.66
N LEU A 217 0.27 19.36 -21.13
CA LEU A 217 1.33 20.36 -20.91
C LEU A 217 2.47 19.80 -20.06
N LEU A 218 2.16 19.08 -18.99
CA LEU A 218 3.17 18.41 -18.16
C LEU A 218 3.96 17.38 -18.98
N ARG A 219 3.30 16.52 -19.74
CA ARG A 219 3.95 15.43 -20.48
C ARG A 219 4.77 15.90 -21.68
N GLU A 220 4.36 16.99 -22.32
CA GLU A 220 5.07 17.61 -23.44
C GLU A 220 6.36 18.31 -23.00
N ASN A 221 6.38 18.89 -21.80
CA ASN A 221 7.50 19.71 -21.32
C ASN A 221 8.43 18.97 -20.36
N TYR A 222 8.03 17.81 -19.84
CA TYR A 222 8.78 17.08 -18.83
C TYR A 222 8.75 15.58 -19.13
N THR A 223 9.90 15.06 -19.51
CA THR A 223 10.18 13.63 -19.58
C THR A 223 11.24 13.28 -18.54
N PHE A 224 11.12 12.09 -17.98
CA PHE A 224 12.10 11.52 -17.07
C PHE A 224 12.54 10.18 -17.66
N GLU A 225 13.82 9.86 -17.56
CA GLU A 225 14.42 8.62 -18.06
C GLU A 225 14.06 7.45 -17.15
N SER A 226 13.80 7.70 -15.87
CA SER A 226 13.45 6.66 -14.90
C SER A 226 12.58 7.16 -13.74
N ALA A 227 11.91 6.22 -13.07
CA ALA A 227 11.20 6.49 -11.83
C ALA A 227 12.13 6.97 -10.70
N VAL A 228 13.41 6.57 -10.71
CA VAL A 228 14.41 7.04 -9.74
C VAL A 228 14.70 8.52 -9.97
N GLU A 229 14.98 8.89 -11.22
CA GLU A 229 15.20 10.29 -11.60
C GLU A 229 13.97 11.16 -11.26
N PHE A 230 12.77 10.67 -11.59
CA PHE A 230 11.51 11.33 -11.23
C PHE A 230 11.44 11.61 -9.72
N ASN A 231 11.66 10.60 -8.88
CA ASN A 231 11.56 10.76 -7.43
C ASN A 231 12.58 11.78 -6.90
N THR A 232 13.82 11.75 -7.40
CA THR A 232 14.87 12.70 -6.99
C THR A 232 14.52 14.13 -7.38
N ARG A 233 13.99 14.34 -8.59
CA ARG A 233 13.70 15.69 -9.13
C ARG A 233 12.35 16.26 -8.68
N VAL A 234 11.37 15.41 -8.36
CA VAL A 234 9.98 15.83 -8.16
C VAL A 234 9.51 15.68 -6.73
N ALA A 235 9.97 14.69 -5.96
CA ALA A 235 9.41 14.41 -4.64
C ALA A 235 9.60 15.60 -3.68
N HIS A 236 10.80 16.19 -3.63
CA HIS A 236 11.08 17.35 -2.78
C HIS A 236 10.35 18.62 -3.25
N PRO A 237 10.45 19.03 -4.53
CA PRO A 237 9.79 20.26 -4.96
C PRO A 237 8.26 20.15 -4.94
N CYS A 238 7.68 18.97 -5.15
CA CYS A 238 6.23 18.77 -4.97
C CYS A 238 5.80 18.94 -3.51
N ALA A 239 6.61 18.49 -2.55
CA ALA A 239 6.35 18.73 -1.13
C ALA A 239 6.43 20.22 -0.77
N GLU A 240 7.38 20.97 -1.35
CA GLU A 240 7.47 22.43 -1.17
C GLU A 240 6.23 23.16 -1.70
N ILE A 241 5.68 22.74 -2.85
CA ILE A 241 4.43 23.31 -3.36
C ILE A 241 3.30 23.09 -2.36
N VAL A 242 3.15 21.87 -1.84
CA VAL A 242 2.10 21.57 -0.84
C VAL A 242 2.29 22.45 0.39
N ALA A 243 3.52 22.52 0.92
CA ALA A 243 3.85 23.31 2.10
C ALA A 243 3.59 24.82 1.92
N ARG A 244 3.81 25.35 0.72
CA ARG A 244 3.65 26.79 0.44
C ARG A 244 2.23 27.18 0.04
N GLU A 245 1.56 26.37 -0.77
CA GLU A 245 0.31 26.76 -1.45
C GLU A 245 -0.94 26.14 -0.80
N ILE A 246 -0.80 25.05 -0.05
CA ILE A 246 -1.92 24.28 0.51
C ILE A 246 -1.88 24.28 2.04
N THR A 247 -0.75 23.88 2.63
CA THR A 247 -0.61 23.74 4.10
C THR A 247 -0.97 25.00 4.90
N PRO A 248 -0.66 26.24 4.47
CA PRO A 248 -0.99 27.43 5.28
C PRO A 248 -2.49 27.58 5.56
N ARG A 249 -3.34 27.06 4.67
CA ARG A 249 -4.80 27.10 4.81
C ARG A 249 -5.40 25.77 5.23
N TRP A 250 -4.74 24.66 4.93
CA TRP A 250 -5.12 23.32 5.38
C TRP A 250 -3.93 22.63 6.07
N PRO A 251 -3.64 22.96 7.34
CA PRO A 251 -2.46 22.43 8.05
C PRO A 251 -2.41 20.90 8.16
N ALA A 252 -3.58 20.26 8.05
CA ALA A 252 -3.74 18.82 8.02
C ALA A 252 -3.13 18.15 6.77
N ILE A 253 -2.96 18.90 5.68
CA ILE A 253 -2.36 18.47 4.41
C ILE A 253 -0.90 18.98 4.41
N GLN A 254 0.05 18.06 4.53
CA GLN A 254 1.48 18.38 4.68
C GLN A 254 2.34 17.78 3.58
N LYS A 255 1.86 16.72 2.91
CA LYS A 255 2.65 15.94 1.94
C LYS A 255 1.85 15.69 0.67
N PRO A 256 2.52 15.47 -0.48
CA PRO A 256 1.83 15.14 -1.73
C PRO A 256 0.90 13.92 -1.63
N TYR A 257 1.24 12.93 -0.81
CA TYR A 257 0.40 11.76 -0.57
C TYR A 257 -0.92 12.09 0.15
N ASP A 258 -0.98 13.20 0.90
CA ASP A 258 -2.20 13.66 1.57
C ASP A 258 -3.24 14.11 0.54
N LEU A 259 -2.81 14.67 -0.59
CA LEU A 259 -3.69 15.09 -1.69
C LEU A 259 -4.51 13.91 -2.23
N ARG A 260 -3.91 12.72 -2.33
CA ARG A 260 -4.61 11.50 -2.75
C ARG A 260 -5.68 11.06 -1.75
N ALA A 261 -5.41 11.21 -0.45
CA ALA A 261 -6.39 10.90 0.61
C ALA A 261 -7.57 11.88 0.58
N VAL A 262 -7.26 13.17 0.47
CA VAL A 262 -8.28 14.22 0.38
C VAL A 262 -9.10 14.05 -0.90
N TYR A 263 -8.48 13.73 -2.04
CA TYR A 263 -9.23 13.38 -3.25
C TYR A 263 -10.23 12.25 -3.01
N ALA A 264 -9.82 11.17 -2.35
CA ALA A 264 -10.71 10.04 -2.10
C ALA A 264 -11.94 10.47 -1.28
N LEU A 265 -11.73 11.31 -0.26
CA LEU A 265 -12.80 11.91 0.54
C LEU A 265 -13.74 12.80 -0.29
N LEU A 266 -13.18 13.73 -1.07
CA LEU A 266 -13.96 14.69 -1.87
C LEU A 266 -14.72 13.99 -3.00
N SER A 267 -14.08 13.05 -3.69
CA SER A 267 -14.72 12.26 -4.74
C SER A 267 -15.83 11.37 -4.18
N ALA A 268 -15.66 10.81 -2.98
CA ALA A 268 -16.72 10.04 -2.33
C ALA A 268 -17.93 10.92 -2.04
N ARG A 269 -17.74 12.12 -1.48
CA ARG A 269 -18.83 13.06 -1.24
C ARG A 269 -19.59 13.41 -2.52
N LYS A 270 -18.87 13.61 -3.63
CA LYS A 270 -19.43 14.14 -4.88
C LYS A 270 -20.03 13.07 -5.79
N PHE A 271 -19.46 11.86 -5.80
CA PHE A 271 -19.75 10.85 -6.83
C PHE A 271 -20.03 9.45 -6.29
N CYS A 272 -19.86 9.18 -4.98
CA CYS A 272 -20.13 7.84 -4.44
C CYS A 272 -21.64 7.53 -4.52
N PRO A 273 -22.03 6.42 -5.17
CA PRO A 273 -23.41 5.96 -5.16
C PRO A 273 -23.90 5.70 -3.73
N LYS A 274 -25.17 5.98 -3.46
CA LYS A 274 -25.78 5.76 -2.12
C LYS A 274 -25.78 4.30 -1.69
N ASN A 275 -25.73 3.36 -2.64
CA ASN A 275 -25.68 1.93 -2.42
C ASN A 275 -24.25 1.35 -2.41
N MET A 276 -23.23 2.21 -2.38
CA MET A 276 -21.83 1.79 -2.32
C MET A 276 -21.20 2.23 -1.00
N ASP A 277 -20.53 1.30 -0.33
CA ASP A 277 -19.75 1.62 0.86
C ASP A 277 -18.54 2.51 0.51
N LYS A 278 -18.17 3.40 1.45
CA LYS A 278 -17.08 4.35 1.25
C LYS A 278 -15.72 3.65 1.03
N ASP A 279 -15.50 2.48 1.63
CA ASP A 279 -14.25 1.74 1.45
C ASP A 279 -14.19 1.11 0.07
N ALA A 280 -15.32 0.57 -0.39
CA ALA A 280 -15.45 0.09 -1.76
C ALA A 280 -15.20 1.22 -2.77
N TRP A 281 -15.76 2.41 -2.51
CA TRP A 281 -15.48 3.60 -3.33
C TRP A 281 -14.00 3.98 -3.34
N PHE A 282 -13.37 4.08 -2.16
CA PHE A 282 -11.96 4.43 -2.03
C PHE A 282 -11.09 3.43 -2.77
N ALA A 283 -11.36 2.14 -2.59
CA ALA A 283 -10.61 1.08 -3.25
C ALA A 283 -10.78 1.14 -4.78
N ARG A 284 -11.98 1.51 -5.27
CA ARG A 284 -12.29 1.69 -6.71
C ARG A 284 -11.50 2.82 -7.31
N VAL A 285 -11.70 4.02 -6.77
CA VAL A 285 -11.09 5.21 -7.38
C VAL A 285 -9.57 5.18 -7.20
N LEU A 286 -9.02 4.56 -6.15
CA LEU A 286 -7.57 4.48 -5.93
C LEU A 286 -6.89 3.26 -6.58
N GLY A 287 -7.61 2.41 -7.31
CA GLY A 287 -7.04 1.24 -7.99
C GLY A 287 -6.36 0.27 -7.02
N HIS A 288 -7.01 0.00 -5.88
CA HIS A 288 -6.62 -1.10 -4.99
C HIS A 288 -7.16 -2.43 -5.57
N LYS A 289 -6.47 -3.55 -5.30
CA LYS A 289 -6.71 -4.85 -5.96
C LYS A 289 -8.19 -5.25 -5.97
N ARG A 290 -8.68 -5.62 -7.15
CA ARG A 290 -9.99 -6.25 -7.36
C ARG A 290 -10.07 -7.58 -6.59
N LEU A 291 -11.25 -7.96 -6.10
CA LEU A 291 -11.52 -9.32 -5.65
C LEU A 291 -11.43 -10.24 -6.87
N ILE A 292 -10.54 -11.21 -6.81
CA ILE A 292 -10.54 -12.35 -7.72
C ILE A 292 -11.54 -13.35 -7.13
N ALA A 293 -12.51 -13.79 -7.94
CA ALA A 293 -13.44 -14.85 -7.58
C ALA A 293 -12.69 -16.16 -7.27
N PRO A 294 -13.28 -17.09 -6.51
CA PRO A 294 -12.68 -18.41 -6.25
C PRO A 294 -12.34 -19.21 -7.52
N ASP A 295 -13.02 -18.93 -8.63
CA ASP A 295 -12.82 -19.54 -9.95
C ASP A 295 -11.72 -18.86 -10.79
N GLY A 296 -11.06 -17.84 -10.25
CA GLY A 296 -10.01 -17.09 -10.94
C GLY A 296 -10.49 -15.93 -11.82
N SER A 297 -11.80 -15.72 -11.94
CA SER A 297 -12.35 -14.59 -12.70
C SER A 297 -12.20 -13.26 -11.93
N VAL A 298 -11.96 -12.17 -12.66
CA VAL A 298 -11.97 -10.81 -12.08
C VAL A 298 -13.42 -10.42 -11.87
N MET A 299 -13.86 -10.33 -10.61
CA MET A 299 -15.23 -9.91 -10.32
C MET A 299 -15.44 -8.45 -10.75
N PRO A 300 -16.41 -8.17 -11.66
CA PRO A 300 -16.70 -6.81 -12.08
C PRO A 300 -17.12 -5.97 -10.86
N GLY A 301 -16.32 -4.96 -10.52
CA GLY A 301 -16.63 -4.01 -9.44
C GLY A 301 -16.44 -4.52 -8.01
N ALA A 302 -15.99 -5.75 -7.79
CA ALA A 302 -15.68 -6.23 -6.45
C ALA A 302 -14.21 -5.94 -6.13
N ILE A 303 -13.95 -5.24 -5.03
CA ILE A 303 -12.61 -4.79 -4.65
C ILE A 303 -12.28 -5.41 -3.32
N ALA A 304 -11.10 -6.03 -3.23
CA ALA A 304 -10.69 -6.67 -2.01
C ALA A 304 -10.47 -5.52 -1.04
N ALA A 305 -11.35 -5.40 -0.05
CA ALA A 305 -11.13 -4.53 1.06
C ALA A 305 -9.93 -5.08 1.84
N GLU A 306 -8.72 -4.81 1.35
CA GLU A 306 -7.61 -4.57 2.25
C GLU A 306 -7.97 -3.29 3.01
N THR A 307 -8.82 -3.46 4.01
CA THR A 307 -9.26 -2.47 4.98
C THR A 307 -8.06 -1.72 5.56
N ALA A 308 -6.88 -2.36 5.63
CA ALA A 308 -5.63 -1.76 6.07
C ALA A 308 -5.03 -0.73 5.09
N THR A 309 -5.10 -0.93 3.77
CA THR A 309 -4.48 -0.03 2.79
C THR A 309 -5.38 1.18 2.52
N ALA A 310 -6.70 0.99 2.52
CA ALA A 310 -7.67 2.09 2.42
C ALA A 310 -7.70 2.96 3.68
N ALA A 311 -7.42 2.40 4.87
CA ALA A 311 -7.41 3.12 6.14
C ALA A 311 -6.50 4.36 6.16
N PHE A 312 -5.33 4.31 5.51
CA PHE A 312 -4.42 5.47 5.42
C PHE A 312 -5.05 6.70 4.75
N TYR A 313 -6.07 6.48 3.91
CA TYR A 313 -6.76 7.53 3.19
C TYR A 313 -7.98 8.08 3.97
N LYS A 314 -8.36 7.47 5.09
CA LYS A 314 -9.55 7.84 5.88
C LYS A 314 -9.28 8.85 6.98
N ARG A 315 -8.06 9.34 7.14
CA ARG A 315 -7.65 10.29 8.20
C ARG A 315 -8.20 11.72 8.07
N TYR A 316 -9.12 11.95 7.13
CA TYR A 316 -9.70 13.27 6.86
C TYR A 316 -11.23 13.20 6.89
N TYR A 317 -11.85 14.27 7.37
CA TYR A 317 -13.29 14.51 7.27
C TYR A 317 -13.58 15.91 6.75
N ILE A 318 -14.78 16.14 6.23
CA ILE A 318 -15.21 17.47 5.77
C ILE A 318 -15.89 18.13 6.96
N ALA A 319 -15.34 19.27 7.39
CA ALA A 319 -15.87 20.09 8.47
C ALA A 319 -16.99 21.00 7.96
#